data_AF-A0A931E9B4-F1
#
_entry.id   AF-A0A931E9B4-F1
#
_cell.length_a   1.000
_cell.length_b   1.000
_cell.length_c   1.000
_cell.angle_alpha   90.00
_cell.angle_beta   90.00
_cell.angle_gamma   90.00
#
_symmetry.space_group_name_H-M   'P 1'
#
loop_
_entity.id
_entity.type
_entity.pdbx_description
1 polymer ?
#
loop_
_entity_poly.entity_id
_entity_poly.type
_entity_poly.pdbx_seq_one_letter_code
_entity_poly.pdbx_strand_id
1 'polypeptide(L)'
;MEQNRTAEKLLVYELATQGFHYHDIRQIHEEKVIPSKMIELVIKWLPAIYKEHLGKGEHLIRALISAESPFNPSIIIDLFENSNYNQSIKWTMAYVLAVSKTDNIDAYIKDQLFDKESTFERSAFLLPLTERSKLQIVRN
;
A
#
# COMPACT_ATOMS: atom_id res chain seq x y z
N MET A 1 30.00 8.42 13.27
CA MET A 1 29.77 8.05 11.86
C MET A 1 28.30 7.72 11.70
N GLU A 2 27.48 8.75 11.49
CA GLU A 2 26.06 8.60 11.19
C GLU A 2 25.96 8.05 9.76
N GLN A 3 25.77 6.73 9.64
CA GLN A 3 25.68 6.08 8.35
C GLN A 3 24.44 6.60 7.63
N ASN A 4 24.66 7.14 6.44
CA ASN A 4 23.66 7.53 5.44
C ASN A 4 22.87 6.28 4.98
N ARG A 5 22.02 5.74 5.84
CA ARG A 5 21.18 4.56 5.56
C ARG A 5 19.89 5.06 4.92
N THR A 6 19.65 4.62 3.69
CA THR A 6 18.38 4.83 2.97
C THR A 6 17.22 4.23 3.76
N ALA A 7 16.01 4.76 3.58
CA ALA A 7 14.79 4.27 4.21
C ALA A 7 14.57 2.76 3.96
N GLU A 8 14.89 2.27 2.74
CA GLU A 8 14.86 0.84 2.44
C GLU A 8 15.78 0.02 3.35
N LYS A 9 17.03 0.46 3.55
CA LYS A 9 17.99 -0.27 4.41
C LYS A 9 17.53 -0.29 5.86
N LEU A 10 16.87 0.78 6.30
CA LEU A 10 16.29 0.85 7.66
C LEU A 10 15.09 -0.08 7.80
N LEU A 11 14.19 -0.14 6.82
CA LEU A 11 13.08 -1.11 6.77
C LEU A 11 13.60 -2.55 6.80
N VAL A 12 14.53 -2.90 5.91
CA VAL A 12 15.10 -4.26 5.84
C VAL A 12 15.79 -4.64 7.16
N TYR A 13 16.51 -3.70 7.78
CA TYR A 13 17.12 -3.92 9.08
C TYR A 13 16.08 -4.15 10.19
N GLU A 14 15.02 -3.35 10.26
CA GLU A 14 13.97 -3.49 11.26
C GLU A 14 13.13 -4.77 11.06
N LEU A 15 12.94 -5.20 9.82
CA LEU A 15 12.36 -6.51 9.51
C LEU A 15 13.25 -7.66 10.02
N ALA A 16 14.57 -7.56 9.82
CA ALA A 16 15.51 -8.57 10.27
C ALA A 16 15.55 -8.71 11.79
N THR A 17 15.42 -7.60 12.55
CA THR A 17 15.33 -7.67 14.02
C THR A 17 14.05 -8.35 14.53
N GLN A 18 13.03 -8.47 13.67
CA GLN A 18 11.78 -9.18 13.93
C GLN A 18 11.77 -10.62 13.36
N GLY A 19 12.89 -11.09 12.80
CA GLY A 19 13.03 -12.44 12.24
C GLY A 19 12.64 -12.56 10.76
N PHE A 20 12.39 -11.44 10.06
CA PHE A 20 12.08 -11.43 8.64
C PHE A 20 13.31 -11.03 7.81
N HIS A 21 13.83 -11.95 7.03
CA HIS A 21 15.12 -11.77 6.34
C HIS A 21 14.93 -11.47 4.85
N TYR A 22 15.10 -10.21 4.49
CA TYR A 22 15.04 -9.72 3.11
C TYR A 22 16.33 -9.01 2.72
N HIS A 23 16.62 -8.98 1.43
CA HIS A 23 17.76 -8.25 0.86
C HIS A 23 17.34 -6.86 0.40
N ASP A 24 16.12 -6.73 -0.15
CA ASP A 24 15.57 -5.49 -0.69
C ASP A 24 14.03 -5.52 -0.69
N ILE A 25 13.41 -4.41 -1.13
CA ILE A 25 11.95 -4.29 -1.21
C ILE A 25 11.32 -5.24 -2.25
N ARG A 26 12.06 -5.68 -3.27
CA ARG A 26 11.50 -6.61 -4.28
C ARG A 26 11.20 -7.96 -3.66
N GLN A 27 12.07 -8.45 -2.78
CA GLN A 27 11.78 -9.69 -2.04
C GLN A 27 10.56 -9.56 -1.12
N ILE A 28 10.37 -8.39 -0.48
CA ILE A 28 9.16 -8.12 0.32
C ILE A 28 7.91 -8.16 -0.58
N HIS A 29 7.99 -7.60 -1.79
CA HIS A 29 6.87 -7.58 -2.75
C HIS A 29 6.49 -8.98 -3.28
N GLU A 30 7.44 -9.90 -3.36
CA GLU A 30 7.23 -11.27 -3.84
C GLU A 30 6.57 -12.18 -2.79
N GLU A 31 6.40 -11.70 -1.55
CA GLU A 31 5.77 -12.47 -0.49
C GLU A 31 4.30 -12.77 -0.76
N LYS A 32 3.96 -14.05 -0.57
CA LYS A 32 2.59 -14.54 -0.75
C LYS A 32 1.67 -14.15 0.40
N VAL A 33 2.25 -13.94 1.58
CA VAL A 33 1.55 -13.55 2.81
C VAL A 33 2.46 -12.58 3.56
N ILE A 34 1.95 -11.40 3.90
CA ILE A 34 2.64 -10.42 4.73
C ILE A 34 2.06 -10.48 6.14
N PRO A 35 2.83 -10.93 7.15
CA PRO A 35 2.39 -10.99 8.53
C PRO A 35 2.09 -9.63 9.16
N SER A 36 1.23 -9.60 10.16
CA SER A 36 0.75 -8.38 10.84
C SER A 36 1.89 -7.47 11.29
N LYS A 37 2.94 -8.05 11.90
CA LYS A 37 4.16 -7.31 12.30
C LYS A 37 4.90 -6.69 11.11
N MET A 38 4.93 -7.37 9.97
CA MET A 38 5.52 -6.81 8.75
C MET A 38 4.65 -5.70 8.18
N ILE A 39 3.32 -5.84 8.20
CA ILE A 39 2.39 -4.81 7.70
C ILE A 39 2.64 -3.47 8.39
N GLU A 40 2.74 -3.48 9.74
CA GLU A 40 3.01 -2.27 10.52
C GLU A 40 4.32 -1.58 10.09
N LEU A 41 5.38 -2.36 9.87
CA LEU A 41 6.67 -1.85 9.42
C LEU A 41 6.63 -1.32 7.97
N VAL A 42 5.97 -2.06 7.08
CA VAL A 42 5.75 -1.65 5.70
C VAL A 42 5.04 -0.29 5.65
N ILE A 43 3.95 -0.14 6.38
CA ILE A 43 3.16 1.11 6.44
C ILE A 43 3.98 2.25 7.05
N LYS A 44 4.68 2.00 8.16
CA LYS A 44 5.55 2.98 8.84
C LYS A 44 6.59 3.57 7.88
N TRP A 45 7.25 2.73 7.08
CA TRP A 45 8.35 3.16 6.21
C TRP A 45 7.91 3.66 4.84
N LEU A 46 6.67 3.38 4.44
CA LEU A 46 6.15 3.70 3.11
C LEU A 46 6.36 5.17 2.69
N PRO A 47 6.06 6.19 3.53
CA PRO A 47 6.25 7.60 3.13
C PRO A 47 7.71 7.96 2.87
N ALA A 48 8.63 7.48 3.71
CA ALA A 48 10.06 7.74 3.56
C ALA A 48 10.61 7.09 2.29
N ILE A 49 10.17 5.87 1.99
CA ILE A 49 10.58 5.14 0.79
C ILE A 49 10.04 5.80 -0.47
N TYR A 50 8.78 6.28 -0.49
CA TYR A 50 8.27 7.06 -1.61
C TYR A 50 9.04 8.36 -1.82
N LYS A 51 9.42 9.06 -0.74
CA LYS A 51 10.22 10.29 -0.83
C LYS A 51 11.59 10.04 -1.45
N GLU A 52 12.23 8.91 -1.15
CA GLU A 52 13.55 8.57 -1.68
C GLU A 52 13.49 7.97 -3.09
N HIS A 53 12.53 7.07 -3.36
CA HIS A 53 12.46 6.33 -4.61
C HIS A 53 11.04 5.82 -4.92
N LEU A 54 10.34 6.50 -5.83
CA LEU A 54 8.94 6.22 -6.18
C LEU A 54 8.68 4.74 -6.55
N GLY A 55 9.51 4.14 -7.42
CA GLY A 55 9.33 2.74 -7.82
C GLY A 55 9.47 1.72 -6.69
N LYS A 56 10.27 2.01 -5.66
CA LYS A 56 10.37 1.16 -4.47
C LYS A 56 9.15 1.33 -3.58
N GLY A 57 8.64 2.55 -3.47
CA GLY A 57 7.35 2.82 -2.83
C GLY A 57 6.21 2.04 -3.48
N GLU A 58 6.16 1.99 -4.82
CA GLU A 58 5.15 1.23 -5.57
C GLU A 58 5.23 -0.29 -5.33
N HIS A 59 6.43 -0.88 -5.31
CA HIS A 59 6.57 -2.30 -4.96
C HIS A 59 6.14 -2.57 -3.52
N LEU A 60 6.53 -1.68 -2.60
CA LEU A 60 6.25 -1.84 -1.18
C LEU A 60 4.76 -1.73 -0.87
N ILE A 61 4.05 -0.74 -1.44
CA ILE A 61 2.61 -0.62 -1.25
C ILE A 61 1.86 -1.82 -1.86
N ARG A 62 2.30 -2.33 -3.02
CA ARG A 62 1.68 -3.50 -3.66
C ARG A 62 1.84 -4.77 -2.82
N ALA A 63 2.88 -4.88 -2.01
CA ALA A 63 3.04 -5.99 -1.08
C ALA A 63 1.86 -6.09 -0.09
N LEU A 64 1.22 -4.97 0.27
CA LEU A 64 0.08 -4.93 1.19
C LEU A 64 -1.19 -5.60 0.64
N ILE A 65 -1.22 -6.01 -0.64
CA ILE A 65 -2.29 -6.86 -1.19
C ILE A 65 -2.26 -8.24 -0.52
N SER A 66 -1.06 -8.74 -0.21
CA SER A 66 -0.82 -10.03 0.44
C SER A 66 -0.95 -9.97 1.97
N ALA A 67 -1.46 -8.87 2.53
CA ALA A 67 -1.66 -8.71 3.97
C ALA A 67 -2.49 -9.87 4.58
N GLU A 68 -1.97 -10.48 5.64
CA GLU A 68 -2.69 -11.55 6.34
C GLU A 68 -3.90 -11.00 7.14
N SER A 69 -3.76 -9.79 7.68
CA SER A 69 -4.71 -9.13 8.57
C SER A 69 -5.08 -7.73 8.06
N PRO A 70 -6.24 -7.18 8.49
CA PRO A 70 -6.58 -5.79 8.23
C PRO A 70 -5.58 -4.80 8.81
N PHE A 71 -5.41 -3.66 8.14
CA PHE A 71 -4.55 -2.57 8.62
C PHE A 71 -5.19 -1.20 8.44
N ASN A 72 -4.71 -0.23 9.22
CA ASN A 72 -5.16 1.16 9.14
C ASN A 72 -4.67 1.80 7.81
N PRO A 73 -5.60 2.24 6.94
CA PRO A 73 -5.26 2.77 5.62
C PRO A 73 -4.91 4.26 5.60
N SER A 74 -4.97 4.99 6.74
CA SER A 74 -4.79 6.45 6.79
C SER A 74 -3.51 6.91 6.10
N ILE A 75 -2.37 6.25 6.33
CA ILE A 75 -1.10 6.62 5.69
C ILE A 75 -1.18 6.49 4.16
N ILE A 76 -1.87 5.48 3.64
CA ILE A 76 -2.03 5.30 2.19
C ILE A 76 -2.98 6.36 1.63
N ILE A 77 -4.04 6.71 2.35
CA ILE A 77 -4.95 7.79 2.00
C ILE A 77 -4.19 9.13 1.93
N ASP A 78 -3.42 9.46 2.96
CA ASP A 78 -2.61 10.69 3.00
C ASP A 78 -1.63 10.76 1.82
N LEU A 79 -0.98 9.63 1.50
CA LEU A 79 -0.12 9.53 0.32
C LEU A 79 -0.91 9.72 -0.97
N PHE A 80 -2.09 9.10 -1.12
CA PHE A 80 -2.93 9.23 -2.30
C PHE A 80 -3.41 10.67 -2.53
N GLU A 81 -3.78 11.37 -1.46
CA GLU A 81 -4.26 12.75 -1.54
C GLU A 81 -3.14 13.77 -1.82
N ASN A 82 -1.87 13.38 -1.62
CA ASN A 82 -0.72 14.23 -1.92
C ASN A 82 -0.69 14.66 -3.40
N SER A 83 -0.72 15.97 -3.66
CA SER A 83 -0.75 16.55 -5.01
C SER A 83 0.56 16.36 -5.79
N ASN A 84 1.67 16.03 -5.11
CA ASN A 84 2.97 15.87 -5.75
C ASN A 84 3.14 14.53 -6.47
N TYR A 85 2.28 13.54 -6.19
CA TYR A 85 2.35 12.26 -6.89
C TYR A 85 1.56 12.30 -8.20
N ASN A 86 2.17 11.72 -9.24
CA ASN A 86 1.55 11.57 -10.53
C ASN A 86 0.41 10.53 -10.50
N GLN A 87 -0.38 10.50 -11.57
CA GLN A 87 -1.52 9.59 -11.70
C GLN A 87 -1.14 8.11 -11.58
N SER A 88 -0.01 7.66 -12.13
CA SER A 88 0.41 6.25 -12.05
C SER A 88 0.57 5.77 -10.60
N ILE A 89 1.21 6.59 -9.77
CA ILE A 89 1.42 6.30 -8.35
C ILE A 89 0.08 6.29 -7.60
N LYS A 90 -0.75 7.31 -7.84
CA LYS A 90 -2.09 7.39 -7.24
C LYS A 90 -2.97 6.22 -7.65
N TRP A 91 -2.85 5.73 -8.88
CA TRP A 91 -3.55 4.53 -9.35
C TRP A 91 -3.17 3.30 -8.52
N THR A 92 -1.87 3.11 -8.29
CA THR A 92 -1.37 1.99 -7.48
C THR A 92 -1.88 2.08 -6.04
N MET A 93 -1.91 3.26 -5.44
CA MET A 93 -2.44 3.48 -4.08
C MET A 93 -3.95 3.18 -4.00
N ALA A 94 -4.75 3.71 -4.93
CA ALA A 94 -6.17 3.43 -5.00
C ALA A 94 -6.47 1.94 -5.24
N TYR A 95 -5.69 1.29 -6.11
CA TYR A 95 -5.78 -0.15 -6.34
C TYR A 95 -5.60 -0.94 -5.05
N VAL A 96 -4.51 -0.66 -4.32
CA VAL A 96 -4.21 -1.33 -3.04
C VAL A 96 -5.30 -1.05 -2.01
N LEU A 97 -5.75 0.19 -1.85
CA LEU A 97 -6.87 0.53 -0.96
C LEU A 97 -8.14 -0.26 -1.27
N ALA A 98 -8.46 -0.45 -2.55
CA ALA A 98 -9.66 -1.14 -2.97
C ALA A 98 -9.61 -2.67 -2.71
N VAL A 99 -8.45 -3.31 -2.92
CA VAL A 99 -8.33 -4.79 -2.89
C VAL A 99 -7.72 -5.37 -1.62
N SER A 100 -6.92 -4.59 -0.88
CA SER A 100 -6.29 -5.06 0.36
C SER A 100 -7.29 -5.24 1.49
N LYS A 101 -6.87 -6.00 2.51
CA LYS A 101 -7.55 -6.04 3.79
C LYS A 101 -7.22 -4.77 4.56
N THR A 102 -8.11 -3.79 4.53
CA THR A 102 -8.00 -2.56 5.31
C THR A 102 -9.08 -2.55 6.39
N ASP A 103 -8.88 -1.72 7.42
CA ASP A 103 -9.99 -1.26 8.26
C ASP A 103 -11.04 -0.53 7.40
N ASN A 104 -12.26 -0.35 7.91
CA ASN A 104 -13.38 0.17 7.12
C ASN A 104 -13.07 1.53 6.46
N ILE A 105 -13.06 1.55 5.12
CA ILE A 105 -12.87 2.74 4.27
C ILE A 105 -14.07 3.06 3.38
N ASP A 106 -15.23 2.47 3.63
CA ASP A 106 -16.39 2.57 2.74
C ASP A 106 -16.84 4.02 2.56
N ALA A 107 -16.79 4.82 3.63
CA ALA A 107 -17.13 6.25 3.58
C ALA A 107 -16.15 7.02 2.69
N TYR A 108 -14.85 6.77 2.84
CA TYR A 108 -13.81 7.39 2.02
C TYR A 108 -13.97 7.00 0.55
N ILE A 109 -14.14 5.71 0.25
CA ILE A 109 -14.36 5.25 -1.14
C ILE A 109 -15.61 5.89 -1.74
N LYS A 110 -16.71 6.00 -1.00
CA LYS A 110 -17.93 6.67 -1.49
C LYS A 110 -17.67 8.13 -1.84
N ASP A 111 -17.02 8.88 -0.95
CA ASP A 111 -16.63 10.27 -1.21
C ASP A 111 -15.77 10.39 -2.49
N GLN A 112 -14.75 9.53 -2.65
CA GLN A 112 -13.93 9.53 -3.86
C GLN A 112 -14.71 9.18 -5.14
N LEU A 113 -15.77 8.36 -5.06
CA LEU A 113 -16.55 7.90 -6.22
C LEU A 113 -17.64 8.88 -6.66
N PHE A 114 -18.24 9.60 -5.72
CA PHE A 114 -19.46 10.39 -5.94
C PHE A 114 -19.25 11.90 -5.78
N ASP A 115 -18.31 12.32 -4.94
CA ASP A 115 -18.20 13.73 -4.53
C ASP A 115 -16.96 14.43 -5.13
N LYS A 116 -15.91 13.68 -5.51
CA LYS A 116 -14.79 14.24 -6.30
C LYS A 116 -15.09 14.22 -7.80
N GLU A 117 -15.04 15.41 -8.44
CA GLU A 117 -15.28 15.59 -9.88
C GLU A 117 -14.31 14.82 -10.80
N SER A 118 -13.20 14.29 -10.28
CA SER A 118 -12.16 13.70 -11.11
C SER A 118 -12.53 12.28 -11.60
N THR A 119 -12.64 12.13 -12.92
CA THR A 119 -12.90 10.85 -13.61
C THR A 119 -11.83 9.79 -13.32
N PHE A 120 -10.61 10.21 -12.97
CA PHE A 120 -9.47 9.33 -12.73
C PHE A 120 -9.58 8.59 -11.38
N GLU A 121 -9.78 9.31 -10.28
CA GLU A 121 -9.85 8.72 -8.93
C GLU A 121 -11.00 7.72 -8.87
N ARG A 122 -12.13 8.10 -9.47
CA ARG A 122 -13.28 7.22 -9.66
C ARG A 122 -12.93 5.94 -10.41
N SER A 123 -12.19 6.03 -11.52
CA SER A 123 -11.79 4.86 -12.31
C SER A 123 -10.80 3.95 -11.57
N ALA A 124 -9.91 4.53 -10.76
CA ALA A 124 -8.92 3.80 -9.98
C ALA A 124 -9.55 2.96 -8.87
N PHE A 125 -10.70 3.38 -8.32
CA PHE A 125 -11.49 2.58 -7.37
C PHE A 125 -12.50 1.64 -8.04
N LEU A 126 -13.08 2.00 -9.19
CA LEU A 126 -14.13 1.18 -9.83
C LEU A 126 -13.62 -0.18 -10.32
N LEU A 127 -12.50 -0.23 -11.04
CA LEU A 127 -11.97 -1.50 -11.58
C LEU A 127 -11.70 -2.52 -10.47
N PRO A 128 -10.98 -2.19 -9.38
CA PRO A 128 -10.61 -3.20 -8.40
C PRO A 128 -11.76 -3.56 -7.46
N LEU A 129 -12.73 -2.65 -7.25
CA LEU A 129 -13.97 -2.99 -6.53
C LEU A 129 -14.82 -4.01 -7.29
N THR A 130 -14.83 -3.99 -8.63
CA THR A 130 -15.45 -5.07 -9.41
C THR A 130 -14.70 -6.40 -9.33
N GLU A 131 -13.41 -6.39 -9.01
CA GLU A 131 -12.63 -7.61 -8.74
C GLU A 131 -12.88 -8.14 -7.33
N ARG A 132 -13.00 -7.25 -6.34
CA ARG A 132 -13.32 -7.59 -4.94
C ARG A 132 -14.69 -8.28 -4.82
N SER A 133 -15.70 -7.81 -5.55
CA SER A 133 -17.02 -8.45 -5.57
C SER A 133 -16.97 -9.85 -6.18
N LYS A 134 -16.18 -10.07 -7.24
CA LYS A 134 -15.95 -11.40 -7.82
C LYS A 134 -15.26 -12.35 -6.83
N LEU A 135 -14.28 -11.87 -6.05
CA LEU A 135 -13.59 -12.67 -5.04
C LEU A 135 -14.48 -13.07 -3.85
N GLN A 136 -15.49 -12.27 -3.51
CA GLN A 136 -16.48 -12.62 -2.49
C GLN A 136 -17.49 -13.67 -2.98
N ILE A 137 -17.84 -13.67 -4.27
CA ILE A 137 -18.76 -14.65 -4.87
C ILE A 137 -18.13 -16.06 -4.92
N VAL A 138 -16.82 -16.17 -5.12
CA VAL A 138 -16.12 -17.48 -5.20
C VAL A 138 -15.88 -18.11 -3.82
N ARG A 139 -16.10 -17.37 -2.72
CA ARG A 139 -15.89 -17.83 -1.34
C ARG A 139 -17.17 -18.26 -0.61
N ASN A 140 -18.33 -18.19 -1.27
CA ASN A 140 -19.62 -18.70 -0.79
C ASN A 140 -20.04 -19.93 -1.61
#